data_AF-A0A023D2U2-F1
#
_entry.id   AF-A0A023D2U2-F1
#
_cell.length_a   1.000
_cell.length_b   1.000
_cell.length_c   1.000
_cell.angle_alpha   90.00
_cell.angle_beta   90.00
_cell.angle_gamma   90.00
#
_symmetry.space_group_name_H-M   'P 1'
#
loop_
_entity.id
_entity.type
_entity.pdbx_description
1 polymer ?
#
loop_
_entity_poly.entity_id
_entity_poly.type
_entity_poly.pdbx_seq_one_letter_code
_entity_poly.pdbx_strand_id
1 'polypeptide(L)'
;MTRGRLSTLFLLSCAGFTCFGPGGIGRAMAAPSGQAACWTRDPGEAAEPGYMCRDLSETTLKSLKGLSPAQVVAFFGAPGGDGKPQHFQSMDNTPGHYTGYVDLTYRGGRVATIDAMVAKRGPDGRAGNLLQFRWVAGKSECSDFPGSRTPCEQ
;
A
#
# COMPACT_ATOMS: atom_id res chain seq x y z
N MET A 1 -7.44 16.90 75.03
CA MET A 1 -6.16 16.39 75.57
C MET A 1 -5.38 15.76 74.41
N THR A 2 -4.46 16.53 73.81
CA THR A 2 -2.98 16.37 73.90
C THR A 2 -2.47 15.39 72.84
N ARG A 3 -2.14 15.86 71.62
CA ARG A 3 -0.79 16.25 71.13
C ARG A 3 0.26 15.13 71.21
N GLY A 4 0.73 14.73 70.01
CA GLY A 4 2.04 14.10 69.78
C GLY A 4 2.46 14.36 68.32
N ARG A 5 3.25 15.41 68.11
CA ARG A 5 3.94 15.78 66.85
C ARG A 5 5.35 15.16 66.85
N LEU A 6 5.95 15.12 65.64
CA LEU A 6 7.36 15.31 65.23
C LEU A 6 7.81 14.15 64.33
N SER A 7 8.09 14.38 63.05
CA SER A 7 9.43 14.78 62.50
C SER A 7 9.90 13.62 61.60
N THR A 8 10.56 13.74 60.45
CA THR A 8 11.23 14.82 59.73
C THR A 8 11.42 14.31 58.28
N LEU A 9 11.53 15.27 57.36
CA LEU A 9 11.89 15.13 55.96
C LEU A 9 13.01 14.10 55.66
N PHE A 10 12.91 13.43 54.51
CA PHE A 10 14.06 13.27 53.62
C PHE A 10 13.65 13.66 52.19
N LEU A 11 14.09 14.86 51.79
CA LEU A 11 14.27 15.23 50.39
C LEU A 11 15.39 14.35 49.82
N LEU A 12 15.18 13.72 48.68
CA LEU A 12 16.27 13.44 47.76
C LEU A 12 15.85 13.85 46.34
N SER A 13 16.54 14.88 45.89
CA SER A 13 16.44 15.50 44.56
C SER A 13 17.22 14.67 43.54
N CYS A 14 16.86 14.86 42.27
CA CYS A 14 17.27 14.15 41.07
C CYS A 14 18.78 13.98 40.85
N ALA A 15 19.19 12.85 40.27
CA ALA A 15 20.38 12.78 39.43
C ALA A 15 20.29 11.62 38.41
N GLY A 16 20.19 11.98 37.13
CA GLY A 16 20.87 11.30 36.03
C GLY A 16 20.51 9.86 35.71
N PHE A 17 19.55 9.66 34.79
CA PHE A 17 19.75 8.69 33.73
C PHE A 17 19.27 9.27 32.40
N THR A 18 20.20 9.95 31.74
CA THR A 18 20.21 10.10 30.29
C THR A 18 20.28 8.72 29.66
N CYS A 19 19.18 8.26 29.08
CA CYS A 19 19.24 7.28 27.99
C CYS A 19 18.96 8.03 26.69
N PHE A 20 20.01 8.60 26.10
CA PHE A 20 20.04 8.86 24.67
C PHE A 20 20.49 7.57 23.98
N GLY A 21 19.59 6.96 23.21
CA GLY A 21 19.89 5.89 22.27
C GLY A 21 19.09 6.17 20.99
N PRO A 22 19.75 6.35 19.83
CA PRO A 22 19.10 6.77 18.59
C PRO A 22 18.46 5.55 17.94
N GLY A 23 17.16 5.59 17.75
CA GLY A 23 16.44 4.53 17.07
C GLY A 23 15.00 4.95 16.93
N GLY A 24 14.69 5.59 15.79
CA GLY A 24 13.34 6.01 15.47
C GLY A 24 12.39 4.83 15.68
N ILE A 25 11.44 5.02 16.58
CA ILE A 25 10.27 4.16 16.67
C ILE A 25 9.42 4.51 15.45
N GLY A 26 9.85 4.03 14.28
CA GLY A 26 8.94 3.85 13.17
C GLY A 26 7.84 2.98 13.72
N ARG A 27 6.66 3.58 13.98
CA ARG A 27 5.44 2.82 14.20
C ARG A 27 5.36 1.86 13.03
N ALA A 28 5.64 0.58 13.26
CA ALA A 28 5.30 -0.46 12.32
C ALA A 28 3.79 -0.34 12.14
N MET A 29 3.38 0.26 11.04
CA MET A 29 1.98 0.30 10.67
C MET A 29 1.57 -1.16 10.56
N ALA A 30 0.63 -1.59 11.42
CA ALA A 30 0.07 -2.92 11.32
C ALA A 30 -0.37 -3.12 9.87
N ALA A 31 0.04 -4.24 9.26
CA ALA A 31 -0.36 -4.56 7.91
C ALA A 31 -1.90 -4.48 7.87
N PRO A 32 -2.50 -3.64 7.00
CA PRO A 32 -3.94 -3.53 6.88
C PRO A 32 -4.57 -4.92 6.72
N SER A 33 -5.62 -5.17 7.50
CA SER A 33 -6.35 -6.44 7.53
C SER A 33 -6.83 -6.80 6.12
N GLY A 34 -6.29 -7.87 5.56
CA GLY A 34 -6.55 -8.31 4.18
C GLY A 34 -5.31 -8.67 3.37
N GLN A 35 -4.10 -8.29 3.83
CA GLN A 35 -2.85 -8.61 3.15
C GLN A 35 -2.16 -9.92 3.58
N ALA A 36 -2.67 -10.59 4.62
CA ALA A 36 -1.94 -11.64 5.33
C ALA A 36 -1.72 -12.97 4.56
N ALA A 37 -2.11 -13.08 3.28
CA ALA A 37 -2.19 -14.37 2.59
C ALA A 37 -1.42 -14.49 1.26
N CYS A 38 -1.06 -13.41 0.55
CA CYS A 38 -0.41 -13.53 -0.76
C CYS A 38 1.10 -13.28 -0.75
N TRP A 39 1.60 -12.53 0.23
CA TRP A 39 3.01 -12.22 0.39
C TRP A 39 3.35 -12.19 1.88
N THR A 40 4.44 -12.87 2.23
CA THR A 40 4.97 -12.86 3.60
C THR A 40 6.30 -12.14 3.56
N ARG A 41 6.42 -11.10 4.38
CA ARG A 41 7.69 -10.39 4.58
C ARG A 41 8.68 -11.32 5.25
N ASP A 42 9.90 -11.40 4.71
CA ASP A 42 10.96 -12.15 5.39
C ASP A 42 11.42 -11.42 6.67
N PRO A 43 11.86 -12.15 7.71
CA PRO A 43 12.40 -11.53 8.92
C PRO A 43 13.57 -10.60 8.58
N GLY A 44 13.44 -9.31 8.89
CA GLY A 44 14.48 -8.29 8.66
C GLY A 44 14.35 -7.49 7.36
N GLU A 45 13.47 -7.89 6.44
CA GLU A 45 13.14 -7.08 5.25
C GLU A 45 12.39 -5.81 5.65
N ALA A 46 12.54 -4.70 4.90
CA ALA A 46 11.68 -3.54 5.11
C ALA A 46 10.24 -3.89 4.70
N ALA A 47 9.24 -3.27 5.33
CA ALA A 47 7.89 -3.38 4.79
C ALA A 47 7.86 -2.64 3.45
N GLU A 48 7.52 -3.32 2.35
CA GLU A 48 7.30 -2.72 1.04
C GLU A 48 5.86 -2.16 1.00
N PRO A 49 5.67 -0.85 1.22
CA PRO A 49 4.34 -0.27 1.46
C PRO A 49 3.45 -0.29 0.20
N GLY A 50 4.04 -0.56 -0.97
CA GLY A 50 3.34 -0.68 -2.25
C GLY A 50 2.79 -2.07 -2.58
N TYR A 51 3.12 -3.11 -1.82
CA TYR A 51 2.67 -4.47 -2.13
C TYR A 51 1.22 -4.69 -1.67
N MET A 52 0.45 -5.37 -2.51
CA MET A 52 -0.96 -5.68 -2.25
C MET A 52 -1.36 -7.07 -2.74
N CYS A 53 -2.34 -7.66 -2.07
CA CYS A 53 -2.92 -8.96 -2.40
C CYS A 53 -4.23 -8.81 -3.18
N ARG A 54 -4.15 -8.15 -4.34
CA ARG A 54 -5.33 -7.79 -5.13
C ARG A 54 -5.08 -8.07 -6.61
N ASP A 55 -6.05 -8.71 -7.25
CA ASP A 55 -6.10 -8.81 -8.70
C ASP A 55 -6.17 -7.43 -9.37
N LEU A 56 -5.34 -7.22 -10.38
CA LEU A 56 -5.32 -6.02 -11.23
C LEU A 56 -6.05 -6.25 -12.57
N SER A 57 -7.19 -6.94 -12.55
CA SER A 57 -8.03 -7.05 -13.75
C SER A 57 -8.49 -5.69 -14.24
N GLU A 58 -8.90 -5.64 -15.51
CA GLU A 58 -9.44 -4.43 -16.12
C GLU A 58 -10.60 -3.83 -15.31
N THR A 59 -11.45 -4.67 -14.71
CA THR A 59 -12.56 -4.21 -13.87
C THR A 59 -12.05 -3.53 -12.61
N THR A 60 -11.07 -4.12 -11.94
CA THR A 60 -10.38 -3.50 -10.79
C THR A 60 -9.80 -2.15 -11.19
N LEU A 61 -9.02 -2.09 -12.28
CA LEU A 61 -8.38 -0.86 -12.73
C LEU A 61 -9.40 0.24 -13.07
N LYS A 62 -10.51 -0.13 -13.73
CA LYS A 62 -11.60 0.81 -14.02
C LYS A 62 -12.30 1.34 -12.77
N SER A 63 -12.35 0.56 -11.69
CA SER A 63 -12.96 0.99 -10.43
C SER A 63 -12.18 2.11 -9.71
N LEU A 64 -10.90 2.31 -10.05
CA LEU A 64 -10.04 3.33 -9.43
C LEU A 64 -10.32 4.75 -9.95
N LYS A 65 -11.01 4.86 -11.09
CA LYS A 65 -11.24 6.13 -11.78
C LYS A 65 -11.95 7.13 -10.86
N GLY A 66 -11.30 8.26 -10.60
CA GLY A 66 -11.87 9.33 -9.78
C GLY A 66 -11.89 9.07 -8.27
N LEU A 67 -11.34 7.96 -7.78
CA LEU A 67 -11.21 7.72 -6.34
C LEU A 67 -10.25 8.73 -5.70
N SER A 68 -10.49 9.04 -4.44
CA SER A 68 -9.53 9.80 -3.62
C SER A 68 -8.36 8.91 -3.16
N PRO A 69 -7.21 9.50 -2.80
CA PRO A 69 -6.09 8.76 -2.20
C PRO A 69 -6.49 7.83 -1.06
N ALA A 70 -7.34 8.30 -0.14
CA ALA A 70 -7.81 7.50 1.00
C ALA A 70 -8.67 6.30 0.56
N GLN A 71 -9.50 6.49 -0.47
CA GLN A 71 -10.29 5.39 -1.05
C GLN A 71 -9.40 4.37 -1.76
N VAL A 72 -8.35 4.80 -2.46
CA VAL A 72 -7.37 3.89 -3.08
C VAL A 72 -6.65 3.07 -2.00
N VAL A 73 -6.17 3.72 -0.95
CA VAL A 73 -5.52 3.02 0.18
C VAL A 73 -6.46 2.02 0.83
N ALA A 74 -7.72 2.38 1.05
CA ALA A 74 -8.72 1.48 1.59
C ALA A 74 -9.06 0.33 0.62
N PHE A 75 -9.12 0.62 -0.67
CA PHE A 75 -9.42 -0.36 -1.72
C PHE A 75 -8.32 -1.42 -1.81
N PHE A 76 -7.07 -1.00 -1.97
CA PHE A 76 -5.94 -1.92 -2.02
C PHE A 76 -5.55 -2.49 -0.66
N GLY A 77 -5.98 -1.83 0.42
CA GLY A 77 -5.50 -2.12 1.75
C GLY A 77 -3.99 -2.00 1.77
N ALA A 78 -3.41 -0.95 1.17
CA ALA A 78 -1.97 -0.71 1.12
C ALA A 78 -1.74 0.81 1.08
N PRO A 79 -0.73 1.35 1.77
CA PRO A 79 -0.42 2.78 1.70
C PRO A 79 0.18 3.22 0.35
N GLY A 80 0.78 2.29 -0.41
CA GLY A 80 1.46 2.55 -1.69
C GLY A 80 2.97 2.77 -1.54
N GLY A 81 3.72 2.72 -2.65
CA GLY A 81 5.18 2.87 -2.69
C GLY A 81 5.65 4.15 -1.98
N ASP A 82 6.74 4.06 -1.22
CA ASP A 82 7.24 5.13 -0.34
C ASP A 82 6.20 5.69 0.66
N GLY A 83 5.17 4.90 0.98
CA GLY A 83 4.06 5.32 1.84
C GLY A 83 3.08 6.28 1.17
N LYS A 84 3.11 6.37 -0.16
CA LYS A 84 2.25 7.27 -0.92
C LYS A 84 1.40 6.50 -1.94
N PRO A 85 0.13 6.89 -2.15
CA PRO A 85 -0.81 6.07 -2.90
C PRO A 85 -0.72 6.27 -4.43
N GLN A 86 0.49 6.39 -4.98
CA GLN A 86 0.73 6.54 -6.42
C GLN A 86 1.20 5.25 -7.06
N HIS A 87 1.94 4.39 -6.35
CA HIS A 87 2.50 3.18 -6.93
C HIS A 87 2.08 1.95 -6.11
N PHE A 88 1.57 0.93 -6.79
CA PHE A 88 1.21 -0.34 -6.15
C PHE A 88 1.65 -1.52 -7.01
N GLN A 89 2.08 -2.59 -6.36
CA GLN A 89 2.43 -3.85 -6.99
C GLN A 89 1.59 -4.98 -6.41
N SER A 90 0.92 -5.73 -7.29
CA SER A 90 0.17 -6.90 -6.89
C SER A 90 1.07 -8.12 -6.76
N MET A 91 1.04 -8.74 -5.59
CA MET A 91 1.70 -10.01 -5.29
C MET A 91 0.72 -11.20 -5.29
N ASP A 92 -0.48 -11.00 -5.84
CA ASP A 92 -1.53 -12.03 -5.87
C ASP A 92 -1.17 -13.19 -6.80
N ASN A 93 -0.64 -14.27 -6.25
CA ASN A 93 -0.17 -15.41 -7.03
C ASN A 93 -1.29 -16.37 -7.51
N THR A 94 -2.55 -16.03 -7.28
CA THR A 94 -3.70 -16.88 -7.62
C THR A 94 -3.76 -17.11 -9.15
N PRO A 95 -3.81 -18.37 -9.62
CA PRO A 95 -3.97 -18.66 -11.04
C PRO A 95 -5.20 -17.98 -11.64
N GLY A 96 -5.03 -17.34 -12.78
CA GLY A 96 -6.08 -16.61 -13.48
C GLY A 96 -6.20 -15.13 -13.11
N HIS A 97 -5.62 -14.68 -11.99
CA HIS A 97 -5.55 -13.27 -11.63
C HIS A 97 -4.49 -12.53 -12.46
N TYR A 98 -4.62 -11.20 -12.53
CA TYR A 98 -3.67 -10.31 -13.16
C TYR A 98 -2.75 -9.69 -12.11
N THR A 99 -1.46 -9.90 -12.29
CA THR A 99 -0.41 -9.39 -11.40
C THR A 99 0.51 -8.44 -12.14
N GLY A 100 1.09 -7.48 -11.44
CA GLY A 100 1.95 -6.46 -12.03
C GLY A 100 1.93 -5.21 -11.18
N TYR A 101 2.01 -4.05 -11.81
CA TYR A 101 1.97 -2.78 -11.11
C TYR A 101 0.94 -1.82 -11.70
N VAL A 102 0.57 -0.83 -10.89
CA VAL A 102 -0.26 0.29 -11.28
C VAL A 102 0.29 1.59 -10.71
N ASP A 103 0.41 2.58 -11.58
CA ASP A 103 0.78 3.95 -11.29
C ASP A 103 -0.44 4.88 -11.41
N LEU A 104 -0.64 5.70 -10.39
CA LEU A 104 -1.77 6.60 -10.24
C LEU A 104 -1.27 8.04 -10.15
N THR A 105 -1.83 8.90 -11.00
CA THR A 105 -1.66 10.36 -10.86
C THR A 105 -2.95 10.98 -10.36
N TYR A 106 -2.83 11.94 -9.44
CA TYR A 106 -3.98 12.63 -8.87
C TYR A 106 -4.08 14.07 -9.38
N ARG A 107 -5.30 14.52 -9.69
CA ARG A 107 -5.61 15.92 -9.99
C ARG A 107 -6.84 16.31 -9.19
N GLY A 108 -6.74 17.40 -8.42
CA GLY A 108 -7.84 17.83 -7.54
C GLY A 108 -8.21 16.80 -6.47
N GLY A 109 -7.23 16.04 -5.98
CA GLY A 109 -7.44 15.02 -4.94
C GLY A 109 -8.15 13.75 -5.41
N ARG A 110 -8.24 13.52 -6.73
CA ARG A 110 -8.85 12.33 -7.33
C ARG A 110 -7.94 11.71 -8.38
N VAL A 111 -8.00 10.39 -8.55
CA VAL A 111 -7.29 9.67 -9.61
C VAL A 111 -7.70 10.26 -10.96
N ALA A 112 -6.71 10.77 -11.68
CA ALA A 112 -6.85 11.42 -12.98
C ALA A 112 -6.13 10.66 -14.08
N THR A 113 -5.11 9.88 -13.73
CA THR A 113 -4.43 8.96 -14.63
C THR A 113 -4.25 7.62 -13.95
N ILE A 114 -4.44 6.55 -14.71
CA ILE A 114 -4.08 5.17 -14.35
C ILE A 114 -3.19 4.66 -15.46
N ASP A 115 -2.01 4.18 -15.12
CA ASP A 115 -1.12 3.43 -16.01
C ASP A 115 -0.80 2.10 -15.33
N ALA A 116 -1.09 0.98 -15.98
CA ALA A 116 -0.88 -0.34 -15.42
C ALA A 116 -0.24 -1.25 -16.45
N MET A 117 0.71 -2.04 -15.98
CA MET A 117 1.34 -3.13 -16.73
C MET A 117 1.15 -4.40 -15.92
N VAL A 118 0.42 -5.36 -16.50
CA VAL A 118 0.03 -6.59 -15.81
C VAL A 118 0.24 -7.80 -16.70
N ALA A 119 0.35 -8.96 -16.10
CA ALA A 119 0.31 -10.25 -16.77
C ALA A 119 -0.68 -11.16 -16.06
N LYS A 120 -1.41 -11.96 -16.84
CA LYS A 120 -2.27 -13.00 -16.28
C LYS A 120 -1.41 -14.13 -15.73
N ARG A 121 -1.66 -14.54 -14.49
CA ARG A 121 -1.02 -15.72 -13.88
C ARG A 121 -1.56 -16.99 -14.51
N GLY A 122 -0.65 -17.81 -15.03
CA GLY A 122 -0.93 -19.14 -15.53
C GLY A 122 -1.17 -20.15 -14.40
N PRO A 123 -1.76 -21.33 -14.72
CA PRO A 123 -1.93 -22.43 -13.77
C PRO A 123 -0.61 -23.03 -13.28
N ASP A 124 0.47 -22.85 -14.04
CA ASP A 124 1.84 -23.22 -13.67
C ASP A 124 2.54 -22.16 -12.80
N GLY A 125 1.83 -21.11 -12.42
CA GLY A 125 2.35 -20.00 -11.63
C GLY A 125 3.21 -19.01 -12.43
N ARG A 126 3.37 -19.19 -13.73
CA ARG A 126 4.14 -18.26 -14.59
C ARG A 126 3.28 -17.07 -15.01
N ALA A 127 3.94 -15.94 -15.26
CA ALA A 127 3.31 -14.79 -15.89
C ALA A 127 3.09 -15.06 -17.38
N GLY A 128 1.89 -14.75 -17.87
CA GLY A 128 1.59 -14.71 -19.30
C GLY A 128 2.14 -13.45 -19.98
N ASN A 129 1.56 -13.10 -21.13
CA ASN A 129 1.92 -11.88 -21.84
C ASN A 129 1.62 -10.63 -21.00
N LEU A 130 2.47 -9.61 -21.18
CA LEU A 130 2.23 -8.28 -20.63
C LEU A 130 1.07 -7.63 -21.36
N LEU A 131 0.19 -7.00 -20.58
CA LEU A 131 -0.96 -6.24 -21.02
C LEU A 131 -0.87 -4.85 -20.41
N GLN A 132 -1.15 -3.83 -21.21
CA GLN A 132 -1.24 -2.47 -20.73
C GLN A 132 -2.69 -2.07 -20.49
N PHE A 133 -2.91 -1.23 -19.47
CA PHE A 133 -4.12 -0.45 -19.33
C PHE A 133 -3.73 0.99 -19.03
N ARG A 134 -4.26 1.91 -19.81
CA ARG A 134 -4.05 3.35 -19.60
C ARG A 134 -5.37 4.07 -19.64
N TRP A 135 -5.59 4.93 -18.66
CA TRP A 135 -6.74 5.82 -18.64
C TRP A 135 -6.31 7.22 -18.22
N VAL A 136 -6.80 8.23 -18.92
CA VAL A 136 -6.60 9.65 -18.61
C VAL A 136 -7.95 10.35 -18.59
N ALA A 137 -8.30 10.92 -17.44
CA ALA A 137 -9.59 11.55 -17.19
C ALA A 137 -9.93 12.60 -18.27
N GLY A 138 -11.05 12.38 -18.95
CA GLY A 138 -11.56 13.28 -20.00
C GLY A 138 -10.75 13.30 -21.29
N LYS A 139 -9.81 12.36 -21.50
CA LYS A 139 -8.98 12.32 -22.71
C LYS A 139 -9.03 10.99 -23.44
N SER A 140 -8.54 9.92 -22.82
CA SER A 140 -8.33 8.64 -23.50
C SER A 140 -8.38 7.45 -22.55
N GLU A 141 -8.66 6.29 -23.13
CA GLU A 141 -8.60 5.00 -22.47
C GLU A 141 -8.15 3.95 -23.49
N CYS A 142 -7.19 3.12 -23.11
CA CYS A 142 -6.79 1.95 -23.86
C CYS A 142 -6.58 0.77 -22.91
N SER A 143 -6.71 -0.43 -23.45
CA SER A 143 -6.63 -1.68 -22.68
C SER A 143 -6.26 -2.82 -23.62
N ASP A 144 -5.23 -3.57 -23.28
CA ASP A 144 -4.84 -4.80 -23.98
C ASP A 144 -5.54 -6.03 -23.42
N PHE A 145 -6.45 -5.86 -22.45
CA PHE A 145 -7.19 -6.97 -21.89
C PHE A 145 -8.07 -7.65 -22.95
N PRO A 146 -8.24 -8.98 -22.88
CA PRO A 146 -9.11 -9.71 -23.79
C PRO A 146 -10.52 -9.11 -23.83
N GLY A 147 -11.01 -8.78 -25.02
CA GLY A 147 -12.33 -8.18 -25.22
C GLY A 147 -12.35 -6.65 -25.23
N SER A 148 -11.20 -5.99 -24.99
CA SER A 148 -11.08 -4.55 -25.22
C SER A 148 -11.33 -4.20 -26.69
N ARG A 149 -12.00 -3.06 -26.91
CA ARG A 149 -12.23 -2.49 -28.25
C ARG A 149 -11.15 -1.48 -28.66
N THR A 150 -10.29 -1.11 -27.74
CA THR A 150 -9.28 -0.06 -27.93
C THR A 150 -7.96 -0.56 -27.33
N PRO A 151 -7.14 -1.28 -28.12
CA PRO A 151 -5.83 -1.73 -27.65
C PRO A 151 -4.93 -0.53 -27.36
N CYS A 152 -3.97 -0.71 -26.46
CA CYS A 152 -2.93 0.28 -26.25
C CYS A 152 -1.91 0.18 -27.39
N GLU A 153 -1.54 1.33 -27.96
CA GLU A 153 -0.38 1.38 -28.86
C GLU A 153 0.88 1.20 -28.01
N GLN A 154 1.64 0.15 -28.32
CA GLN A 154 2.92 -0.15 -27.68
C GLN A 154 4.04 0.75 -28.22
#